data_AF-A0A7L2I0T6-F1
#
_entry.id   AF-A0A7L2I0T6-F1
#
_cell.length_a   1.000
_cell.length_b   1.000
_cell.length_c   1.000
_cell.angle_alpha   90.00
_cell.angle_beta   90.00
_cell.angle_gamma   90.00
#
_symmetry.space_group_name_H-M   'P 1'
#
loop_
_entity.id
_entity.type
_entity.pdbx_description
1 polymer ?
#
loop_
_entity_poly.entity_id
_entity_poly.type
_entity_poly.pdbx_seq_one_letter_code
_entity_poly.pdbx_strand_id
1 'polypeptide(L)'
;GPAELRRYLARLREAGLAPCRLHLLSVEGSALLLHPGLARQRLAAVLHAHPAPFMDVSAGRHCPALCGPAEAEAIRGHLAALLAHLGAAEAASTGPVSSSEVVPTGWNLCTIVGVLLGYPAAYAFAMEEGAQNCLALTPLRVFTVQASCPRIRDGLRVQIYSFSIPESLCAELKEVLDAWRDELKEAFSAQSDFVDLCISSEVVCLPAVAL
;
A
#
# COMPACT_ATOMS: atom_id res chain seq x y z
N GLY A 1 5.91 -10.70 -17.64
CA GLY A 1 5.87 -12.03 -17.02
C GLY A 1 7.10 -12.31 -16.15
N PRO A 2 7.15 -13.46 -15.44
CA PRO A 2 8.26 -13.79 -14.53
C PRO A 2 9.63 -13.93 -15.22
N ALA A 3 9.65 -14.32 -16.50
CA ALA A 3 10.89 -14.42 -17.28
C ALA A 3 11.52 -13.05 -17.54
N GLU A 4 10.74 -12.03 -17.91
CA GLU A 4 11.27 -10.67 -18.08
C GLU A 4 11.77 -10.08 -16.76
N LEU A 5 11.07 -10.34 -15.65
CA LEU A 5 11.50 -9.91 -14.31
C LEU A 5 12.84 -10.53 -13.92
N ARG A 6 13.05 -11.83 -14.18
CA ARG A 6 14.35 -12.48 -13.93
C ARG A 6 15.48 -11.82 -14.72
N ARG A 7 15.24 -11.52 -16.00
CA ARG A 7 16.21 -10.81 -16.84
C ARG A 7 16.48 -9.39 -16.34
N TYR A 8 15.44 -8.67 -15.92
CA TYR A 8 15.57 -7.35 -15.32
C TYR A 8 16.42 -7.39 -14.04
N LEU A 9 16.13 -8.32 -13.12
CA LEU A 9 16.91 -8.48 -11.89
C LEU A 9 18.37 -8.86 -12.15
N ALA A 10 18.64 -9.68 -13.17
CA ALA A 10 20.01 -10.00 -13.57
C ALA A 10 20.77 -8.73 -13.98
N ARG A 11 20.14 -7.87 -14.79
CA ARG A 11 20.73 -6.58 -15.20
C ARG A 11 20.92 -5.61 -14.03
N LEU A 12 20.01 -5.59 -13.06
CA LEU A 12 20.20 -4.80 -11.85
C LEU A 12 21.42 -5.30 -11.04
N ARG A 13 21.60 -6.63 -10.91
CA ARG A 13 22.79 -7.21 -10.27
C ARG A 13 24.08 -6.83 -10.99
N GLU A 14 24.08 -6.94 -12.31
CA GLU A 14 25.21 -6.51 -13.16
C GLU A 14 25.54 -5.02 -12.97
N ALA A 15 24.53 -4.19 -12.70
CA ALA A 15 24.69 -2.77 -12.38
C ALA A 15 25.11 -2.49 -10.92
N GLY A 16 25.44 -3.52 -10.14
CA GLY A 16 25.86 -3.39 -8.74
C GLY A 16 24.73 -3.07 -7.77
N LEU A 17 23.47 -3.16 -8.20
CA LEU A 17 22.31 -3.07 -7.30
C LEU A 17 22.07 -4.46 -6.71
N ALA A 18 21.95 -4.57 -5.38
CA ALA A 18 21.61 -5.82 -4.71
C ALA A 18 20.08 -6.01 -4.75
N PRO A 19 19.50 -6.71 -5.74
CA PRO A 19 18.06 -6.76 -5.87
C PRO A 19 17.54 -7.82 -4.90
N CYS A 20 16.60 -7.40 -4.08
CA CYS A 20 15.83 -8.28 -3.24
C CYS A 20 15.09 -9.34 -4.07
N ARG A 21 14.65 -10.41 -3.41
CA ARG A 21 13.71 -11.35 -4.02
C ARG A 21 12.43 -10.62 -4.39
N LEU A 22 11.89 -10.92 -5.57
CA LEU A 22 10.61 -10.39 -6.04
C LEU A 22 9.56 -11.49 -6.10
N HIS A 23 8.31 -11.13 -5.85
CA HIS A 23 7.17 -12.01 -5.96
C HIS A 23 6.11 -11.39 -6.86
N LEU A 24 5.64 -12.12 -7.86
CA LEU A 24 4.52 -11.72 -8.71
C LEU A 24 3.25 -12.38 -8.19
N LEU A 25 2.37 -11.60 -7.58
CA LEU A 25 1.08 -12.06 -7.08
C LEU A 25 -0.01 -11.73 -8.10
N SER A 26 -0.64 -12.77 -8.66
CA SER A 26 -1.84 -12.62 -9.50
C SER A 26 -3.08 -12.57 -8.61
N VAL A 27 -3.92 -11.55 -8.82
CA VAL A 27 -5.16 -11.32 -8.07
C VAL A 27 -6.21 -10.76 -9.03
N GLU A 28 -7.30 -11.49 -9.29
CA GLU A 28 -8.44 -10.99 -10.10
C GLU A 28 -8.03 -10.38 -11.45
N GLY A 29 -7.11 -11.03 -12.16
CA GLY A 29 -6.59 -10.54 -13.45
C GLY A 29 -5.60 -9.38 -13.35
N SER A 30 -5.36 -8.84 -12.16
CA SER A 30 -4.27 -7.92 -11.85
C SER A 30 -3.01 -8.68 -11.44
N ALA A 31 -1.84 -8.07 -11.62
CA ALA A 31 -0.56 -8.62 -11.21
C ALA A 31 0.22 -7.60 -10.37
N LEU A 32 0.47 -7.95 -9.10
CA LEU A 32 1.21 -7.12 -8.16
C LEU A 32 2.65 -7.60 -8.06
N LEU A 33 3.61 -6.69 -8.23
CA LEU A 33 5.02 -6.96 -8.00
C LEU A 33 5.40 -6.57 -6.58
N LEU A 34 5.78 -7.56 -5.77
CA LEU A 34 6.00 -7.40 -4.34
C LEU A 34 7.44 -7.72 -3.97
N HIS A 35 7.96 -7.02 -2.97
CA HIS A 35 9.02 -7.55 -2.13
C HIS A 35 8.36 -8.40 -1.03
N PRO A 36 8.50 -9.75 -1.03
CA PRO A 36 7.70 -10.63 -0.16
C PRO A 36 7.92 -10.35 1.34
N GLY A 37 9.18 -10.16 1.79
CA GLY A 37 9.47 -9.81 3.18
C GLY A 37 8.78 -8.52 3.65
N LEU A 38 8.97 -7.42 2.91
CA LEU A 38 8.30 -6.14 3.17
C LEU A 38 6.77 -6.23 3.11
N ALA A 39 6.21 -6.94 2.13
CA ALA A 39 4.76 -7.15 2.03
C ALA A 39 4.22 -7.89 3.26
N ARG A 40 4.91 -8.94 3.72
CA ARG A 40 4.54 -9.67 4.94
C ARG A 40 4.65 -8.79 6.19
N GLN A 41 5.71 -7.97 6.29
CA GLN A 41 5.86 -7.02 7.40
C GLN A 41 4.71 -6.01 7.44
N ARG A 42 4.33 -5.45 6.30
CA ARG A 42 3.21 -4.49 6.19
C ARG A 42 1.87 -5.12 6.58
N LEU A 43 1.59 -6.32 6.07
CA LEU A 43 0.39 -7.09 6.45
C LEU A 43 0.37 -7.37 7.95
N ALA A 44 1.49 -7.84 8.50
CA ALA A 44 1.61 -8.09 9.94
C ALA A 44 1.41 -6.81 10.76
N ALA A 45 2.01 -5.69 10.38
CA ALA A 45 1.86 -4.42 11.08
C ALA A 45 0.39 -4.00 11.18
N VAL A 46 -0.34 -4.03 10.05
CA VAL A 46 -1.78 -3.70 10.02
C VAL A 46 -2.59 -4.68 10.87
N LEU A 47 -2.27 -5.97 10.86
CA LEU A 47 -2.93 -6.97 11.71
C LEU A 47 -2.76 -6.72 13.22
N HIS A 48 -1.70 -6.02 13.64
CA HIS A 48 -1.46 -5.64 15.04
C HIS A 48 -1.87 -4.20 15.37
N ALA A 49 -2.17 -3.36 14.37
CA ALA A 49 -2.55 -1.97 14.56
C ALA A 49 -3.89 -1.82 15.30
N HIS A 50 -3.96 -0.92 16.29
CA HIS A 50 -5.17 -0.60 17.03
C HIS A 50 -5.29 0.94 17.18
N PRO A 51 -6.40 1.57 16.73
CA PRO A 51 -7.52 0.95 16.01
C PRO A 51 -7.12 0.41 14.62
N ALA A 52 -8.01 -0.36 14.00
CA ALA A 52 -7.80 -0.80 12.62
C ALA A 52 -7.78 0.42 11.68
N PRO A 53 -6.75 0.61 10.84
CA PRO A 53 -6.63 1.81 10.02
C PRO A 53 -7.44 1.68 8.72
N PHE A 54 -8.69 1.25 8.81
CA PHE A 54 -9.58 1.07 7.67
C PHE A 54 -10.67 2.13 7.67
N MET A 55 -10.82 2.79 6.52
CA MET A 55 -11.79 3.86 6.33
C MET A 55 -12.90 3.37 5.42
N ASP A 56 -14.10 3.24 5.96
CA ASP A 56 -15.30 2.92 5.20
C ASP A 56 -15.73 4.13 4.37
N VAL A 57 -15.62 3.96 3.06
CA VAL A 57 -15.97 4.96 2.03
C VAL A 57 -17.09 4.47 1.11
N SER A 58 -17.87 3.48 1.56
CA SER A 58 -18.97 2.89 0.78
C SER A 58 -19.96 3.95 0.28
N ALA A 59 -20.51 3.73 -0.92
CA ALA A 59 -21.35 4.72 -1.61
C ALA A 59 -22.63 5.06 -0.83
N GLY A 60 -23.20 4.10 -0.11
CA GLY A 60 -24.38 4.30 0.74
C GLY A 60 -24.17 5.24 1.94
N ARG A 61 -22.94 5.68 2.23
CA ARG A 61 -22.65 6.56 3.37
C ARG A 61 -22.84 8.04 3.03
N HIS A 62 -23.32 8.79 4.01
CA HIS A 62 -23.33 10.26 3.95
C HIS A 62 -21.93 10.88 4.11
N CYS A 63 -21.05 10.23 4.86
CA CYS A 63 -19.68 10.66 5.09
C CYS A 63 -18.76 9.46 5.35
N PRO A 64 -17.46 9.58 5.02
CA PRO A 64 -16.50 8.53 5.33
C PRO A 64 -16.30 8.40 6.84
N ALA A 65 -16.08 7.18 7.30
CA ALA A 65 -15.86 6.86 8.71
C ALA A 65 -14.79 5.79 8.88
N LEU A 66 -14.33 5.56 10.10
CA LEU A 66 -13.57 4.34 10.40
C LEU A 66 -14.50 3.12 10.33
N CYS A 67 -14.00 1.99 9.81
CA CYS A 67 -14.74 0.73 9.78
C CYS A 67 -15.15 0.30 11.19
N GLY A 68 -16.35 -0.28 11.29
CA GLY A 68 -16.80 -0.91 12.53
C GLY A 68 -15.98 -2.16 12.89
N PRO A 69 -16.05 -2.66 14.14
CA PRO A 69 -15.26 -3.83 14.56
C PRO A 69 -15.47 -5.07 13.69
N ALA A 70 -16.71 -5.36 13.29
CA ALA A 70 -17.03 -6.53 12.46
C ALA A 70 -16.46 -6.41 11.03
N GLU A 71 -16.55 -5.23 10.43
CA GLU A 71 -15.99 -4.94 9.10
C GLU A 71 -14.46 -5.00 9.13
N ALA A 72 -13.86 -4.38 10.14
CA ALA A 72 -12.42 -4.42 10.35
C ALA A 72 -11.92 -5.86 10.53
N GLU A 73 -12.65 -6.70 11.27
CA GLU A 73 -12.29 -8.11 11.46
C GLU A 73 -12.39 -8.92 10.18
N ALA A 74 -13.42 -8.69 9.35
CA ALA A 74 -13.52 -9.32 8.04
C ALA A 74 -12.31 -8.95 7.15
N ILE A 75 -11.93 -7.67 7.11
CA ILE A 75 -10.74 -7.21 6.38
C ILE A 75 -9.47 -7.87 6.94
N ARG A 76 -9.31 -7.93 8.27
CA ARG A 76 -8.18 -8.63 8.92
C ARG A 76 -8.12 -10.11 8.53
N GLY A 77 -9.26 -10.79 8.44
CA GLY A 77 -9.33 -12.17 7.95
C GLY A 77 -8.73 -12.32 6.55
N HIS A 78 -9.06 -11.42 5.62
CA HIS A 78 -8.49 -11.40 4.27
C HIS A 78 -6.98 -11.13 4.28
N LEU A 79 -6.52 -10.15 5.07
CA LEU A 79 -5.10 -9.82 5.19
C LEU A 79 -4.29 -10.97 5.83
N ALA A 80 -4.87 -11.68 6.80
CA ALA A 80 -4.26 -12.84 7.44
C ALA A 80 -4.13 -14.02 6.45
N ALA A 81 -5.16 -14.27 5.64
CA ALA A 81 -5.10 -15.26 4.57
C ALA A 81 -4.01 -14.92 3.54
N LEU A 82 -3.91 -13.65 3.14
CA LEU A 82 -2.85 -13.19 2.24
C LEU A 82 -1.46 -13.32 2.86
N LEU A 83 -1.31 -12.98 4.14
CA LEU A 83 -0.03 -13.12 4.86
C LEU A 83 0.42 -14.60 4.90
N ALA A 84 -0.50 -15.51 5.21
CA ALA A 84 -0.23 -16.95 5.20
C ALA A 84 0.18 -17.44 3.81
N HIS A 85 -0.55 -17.02 2.77
CA HIS A 85 -0.25 -17.34 1.37
C HIS A 85 1.14 -16.86 0.95
N LEU A 86 1.50 -15.61 1.24
CA LEU A 86 2.83 -15.07 0.94
C LEU A 86 3.94 -15.80 1.71
N GLY A 87 3.67 -16.20 2.95
CA GLY A 87 4.60 -17.02 3.74
C GLY A 87 4.85 -18.39 3.11
N ALA A 88 3.79 -19.07 2.66
CA ALA A 88 3.91 -20.35 1.97
C ALA A 88 4.64 -20.21 0.61
N ALA A 89 4.30 -19.17 -0.16
CA ALA A 89 4.92 -18.91 -1.45
C ALA A 89 6.42 -18.57 -1.32
N GLU A 90 6.81 -17.85 -0.26
CA GLU A 90 8.20 -17.56 0.04
C GLU A 90 8.98 -18.82 0.44
N ALA A 91 8.39 -19.67 1.29
CA ALA A 91 9.00 -20.92 1.73
C ALA A 91 9.20 -21.92 0.56
N ALA A 92 8.26 -21.97 -0.38
CA ALA A 92 8.36 -22.79 -1.58
C ALA A 92 9.34 -22.22 -2.64
N SER A 93 9.77 -20.97 -2.51
CA SER A 93 10.59 -20.28 -3.52
C SER A 93 12.09 -20.50 -3.32
N THR A 94 12.73 -21.07 -4.33
CA THR A 94 14.20 -21.25 -4.39
C THR A 94 14.91 -20.15 -5.20
N GLY A 95 14.18 -19.36 -5.97
CA GLY A 95 14.73 -18.41 -6.94
C GLY A 95 14.66 -16.93 -6.52
N PRO A 96 15.23 -16.03 -7.34
CA PRO A 96 15.14 -14.58 -7.12
C PRO A 96 13.78 -13.98 -7.49
N VAL A 97 12.96 -14.72 -8.25
CA VAL A 97 11.59 -14.36 -8.63
C VAL A 97 10.70 -15.56 -8.39
N SER A 98 9.61 -15.37 -7.65
CA SER A 98 8.51 -16.33 -7.53
C SER A 98 7.20 -15.74 -8.06
N SER A 99 6.23 -16.59 -8.30
CA SER A 99 4.87 -16.17 -8.67
C SER A 99 3.85 -17.06 -7.99
N SER A 100 2.73 -16.48 -7.63
CA SER A 100 1.58 -17.22 -7.10
C SER A 100 0.29 -16.51 -7.48
N GLU A 101 -0.84 -17.17 -7.24
CA GLU A 101 -2.16 -16.65 -7.50
C GLU A 101 -3.04 -16.84 -6.27
N VAL A 102 -3.90 -15.87 -6.01
CA VAL A 102 -4.97 -15.96 -5.01
C VAL A 102 -6.31 -15.69 -5.68
N VAL A 103 -7.34 -16.39 -5.23
CA VAL A 103 -8.73 -16.15 -5.61
C VAL A 103 -9.36 -15.26 -4.52
N PRO A 104 -9.56 -13.97 -4.78
CA PRO A 104 -9.83 -12.98 -3.74
C PRO A 104 -11.34 -12.82 -3.49
N THR A 105 -12.04 -13.93 -3.20
CA THR A 105 -13.51 -13.89 -3.02
C THR A 105 -13.89 -12.96 -1.86
N GLY A 106 -14.58 -11.86 -2.18
CA GLY A 106 -15.03 -10.86 -1.21
C GLY A 106 -13.94 -9.90 -0.72
N TRP A 107 -12.75 -9.90 -1.33
CA TRP A 107 -11.65 -9.03 -0.94
C TRP A 107 -11.76 -7.68 -1.65
N ASN A 108 -11.76 -6.58 -0.88
CA ASN A 108 -11.58 -5.27 -1.47
C ASN A 108 -10.11 -5.08 -1.90
N LEU A 109 -9.85 -5.14 -3.21
CA LEU A 109 -8.49 -4.99 -3.76
C LEU A 109 -7.87 -3.62 -3.46
N CYS A 110 -8.67 -2.55 -3.43
CA CYS A 110 -8.19 -1.21 -3.07
C CYS A 110 -7.64 -1.21 -1.64
N THR A 111 -8.33 -1.85 -0.69
CA THR A 111 -7.86 -2.04 0.69
C THR A 111 -6.53 -2.78 0.73
N ILE A 112 -6.45 -3.92 0.03
CA ILE A 112 -5.25 -4.77 0.03
C ILE A 112 -4.06 -4.06 -0.59
N VAL A 113 -4.26 -3.40 -1.73
CA VAL A 113 -3.20 -2.65 -2.41
C VAL A 113 -2.73 -1.50 -1.53
N GLY A 114 -3.62 -0.75 -0.88
CA GLY A 114 -3.25 0.31 0.06
C GLY A 114 -2.35 -0.20 1.21
N VAL A 115 -2.72 -1.34 1.80
CA VAL A 115 -1.91 -2.00 2.84
C VAL A 115 -0.55 -2.45 2.29
N LEU A 116 -0.52 -3.11 1.14
CA LEU A 116 0.72 -3.60 0.52
C LEU A 116 1.64 -2.47 0.07
N LEU A 117 1.10 -1.32 -0.32
CA LEU A 117 1.86 -0.10 -0.62
C LEU A 117 2.45 0.52 0.66
N GLY A 118 1.92 0.19 1.84
CA GLY A 118 2.38 0.73 3.11
C GLY A 118 1.77 2.10 3.42
N TYR A 119 0.54 2.35 2.96
CA TYR A 119 -0.20 3.53 3.40
C TYR A 119 -0.59 3.41 4.87
N PRO A 120 -0.63 4.53 5.62
CA PRO A 120 -0.96 4.53 7.04
C PRO A 120 -2.40 4.10 7.30
N ALA A 121 -3.31 4.34 6.34
CA ALA A 121 -4.69 3.89 6.37
C ALA A 121 -5.15 3.50 4.98
N ALA A 122 -6.11 2.58 4.90
CA ALA A 122 -6.62 2.05 3.64
C ALA A 122 -8.13 2.25 3.52
N TYR A 123 -8.58 2.60 2.32
CA TYR A 123 -10.00 2.65 2.00
C TYR A 123 -10.60 1.26 1.96
N ALA A 124 -11.82 1.13 2.46
CA ALA A 124 -12.65 -0.05 2.40
C ALA A 124 -14.05 0.36 1.92
N PHE A 125 -14.65 -0.48 1.09
CA PHE A 125 -16.00 -0.30 0.58
C PHE A 125 -16.58 -1.65 0.17
N ALA A 126 -17.91 -1.75 0.20
CA ALA A 126 -18.62 -2.93 -0.30
C ALA A 126 -18.45 -3.06 -1.81
N MET A 127 -17.94 -4.20 -2.29
CA MET A 127 -17.75 -4.44 -3.72
C MET A 127 -19.05 -4.66 -4.50
N GLU A 128 -20.15 -4.97 -3.82
CA GLU A 128 -21.46 -5.21 -4.44
C GLU A 128 -22.06 -3.95 -5.10
N GLU A 129 -21.62 -2.75 -4.69
CA GLU A 129 -22.09 -1.45 -5.19
C GLU A 129 -21.24 -0.91 -6.36
N GLY A 130 -20.25 -1.69 -6.84
CA GLY A 130 -19.29 -1.27 -7.85
C GLY A 130 -18.20 -0.34 -7.31
N ALA A 131 -17.56 0.46 -8.17
CA ALA A 131 -16.47 1.37 -7.79
C ALA A 131 -16.96 2.73 -7.22
N GLN A 132 -18.24 2.83 -6.87
CA GLN A 132 -18.82 4.05 -6.30
C GLN A 132 -18.37 4.22 -4.85
N ASN A 133 -18.25 5.46 -4.39
CA ASN A 133 -17.82 5.80 -3.04
C ASN A 133 -18.41 7.14 -2.59
N CYS A 134 -18.39 7.40 -1.29
CA CYS A 134 -18.92 8.63 -0.69
C CYS A 134 -17.94 9.82 -0.72
N LEU A 135 -16.84 9.75 -1.47
CA LEU A 135 -15.77 10.77 -1.43
C LEU A 135 -16.04 11.97 -2.36
N ALA A 136 -17.09 11.94 -3.17
CA ALA A 136 -17.46 13.06 -4.03
C ALA A 136 -17.72 14.32 -3.19
N LEU A 137 -17.03 15.41 -3.52
CA LEU A 137 -17.06 16.70 -2.81
C LEU A 137 -16.70 16.62 -1.32
N THR A 138 -16.12 15.51 -0.88
CA THR A 138 -15.58 15.36 0.47
C THR A 138 -14.17 15.97 0.52
N PRO A 139 -13.84 16.81 1.51
CA PRO A 139 -12.48 17.28 1.70
C PRO A 139 -11.51 16.12 2.00
N LEU A 140 -10.46 16.00 1.18
CA LEU A 140 -9.44 14.98 1.31
C LEU A 140 -8.09 15.64 1.58
N ARG A 141 -7.42 15.21 2.65
CA ARG A 141 -6.01 15.49 2.87
C ARG A 141 -5.17 14.56 2.01
N VAL A 142 -4.54 15.11 0.97
CA VAL A 142 -3.60 14.40 0.13
C VAL A 142 -2.22 14.53 0.74
N PHE A 143 -1.56 13.41 0.97
CA PHE A 143 -0.18 13.34 1.40
C PHE A 143 0.71 12.99 0.22
N THR A 144 1.74 13.80 0.00
CA THR A 144 2.70 13.61 -1.07
C THR A 144 4.09 13.47 -0.47
N VAL A 145 4.73 12.33 -0.76
CA VAL A 145 6.11 12.06 -0.39
C VAL A 145 6.98 12.09 -1.62
N GLN A 146 8.01 12.94 -1.59
CA GLN A 146 8.97 13.07 -2.65
C GLN A 146 10.39 12.87 -2.12
N ALA A 147 11.27 12.38 -2.97
CA ALA A 147 12.70 12.31 -2.70
C ALA A 147 13.49 12.46 -3.99
N SER A 148 14.72 12.97 -3.91
CA SER A 148 15.65 13.06 -5.02
C SER A 148 16.41 11.74 -5.12
N CYS A 149 16.60 11.20 -6.33
CA CYS A 149 17.48 10.05 -6.55
C CYS A 149 18.77 10.52 -7.25
N PRO A 150 19.91 10.66 -6.55
CA PRO A 150 21.15 11.16 -7.15
C PRO A 150 21.70 10.30 -8.30
N ARG A 151 21.27 9.03 -8.34
CA ARG A 151 21.68 8.05 -9.36
C ARG A 151 20.91 8.20 -10.67
N ILE A 152 19.81 8.95 -10.66
CA ILE A 152 18.99 9.24 -11.85
C ILE A 152 19.37 10.63 -12.36
N ARG A 153 19.41 10.79 -13.68
CA ARG A 153 19.80 12.02 -14.38
C ARG A 153 19.24 13.28 -13.70
N ASP A 154 20.13 14.25 -13.49
CA ASP A 154 19.86 15.56 -12.88
C ASP A 154 19.29 15.50 -11.44
N GLY A 155 19.50 14.40 -10.72
CA GLY A 155 19.01 14.25 -9.34
C GLY A 155 17.48 14.26 -9.28
N LEU A 156 16.82 13.61 -10.25
CA LEU A 156 15.37 13.62 -10.44
C LEU A 156 14.63 13.47 -9.11
N ARG A 157 13.76 14.44 -8.81
CA ARG A 157 12.80 14.35 -7.72
C ARG A 157 11.65 13.46 -8.16
N VAL A 158 11.47 12.35 -7.45
CA VAL A 158 10.43 11.37 -7.70
C VAL A 158 9.38 11.41 -6.59
N GLN A 159 8.12 11.18 -6.95
CA GLN A 159 7.06 10.96 -6.00
C GLN A 159 7.06 9.48 -5.59
N ILE A 160 7.32 9.22 -4.31
CA ILE A 160 7.41 7.87 -3.74
C ILE A 160 6.04 7.41 -3.24
N TYR A 161 5.31 8.31 -2.58
CA TYR A 161 3.95 8.05 -2.09
C TYR A 161 3.02 9.19 -2.50
N SER A 162 1.79 8.81 -2.81
CA SER A 162 0.65 9.73 -2.93
C SER A 162 -0.60 8.98 -2.49
N PHE A 163 -1.20 9.42 -1.40
CA PHE A 163 -2.44 8.85 -0.88
C PHE A 163 -3.29 9.97 -0.27
N SER A 164 -4.57 9.69 -0.06
CA SER A 164 -5.50 10.63 0.56
C SER A 164 -6.18 10.02 1.77
N ILE A 165 -6.55 10.89 2.71
CA ILE A 165 -7.38 10.57 3.87
C ILE A 165 -8.50 11.60 3.94
N PRO A 166 -9.76 11.22 4.22
CA PRO A 166 -10.81 12.17 4.51
C PRO A 166 -10.38 13.12 5.61
N GLU A 167 -10.48 14.43 5.38
CA GLU A 167 -10.02 15.44 6.33
C GLU A 167 -10.69 15.25 7.71
N SER A 168 -11.95 14.80 7.70
CA SER A 168 -12.73 14.49 8.89
C SER A 168 -12.18 13.37 9.76
N LEU A 169 -11.27 12.53 9.24
CA LEU A 169 -10.67 11.38 9.97
C LEU A 169 -9.20 11.62 10.34
N CYS A 170 -8.64 12.79 10.00
CA CYS A 170 -7.22 13.07 10.24
C CYS A 170 -6.89 13.15 11.73
N ALA A 171 -7.82 13.60 12.57
CA ALA A 171 -7.62 13.68 14.01
C ALA A 171 -7.58 12.28 14.64
N GLU A 172 -8.51 11.41 14.26
CA GLU A 172 -8.63 10.04 14.73
C GLU A 172 -7.45 9.18 14.27
N LEU A 173 -6.92 9.43 13.08
CA LEU A 173 -5.77 8.70 12.52
C LEU A 173 -4.42 9.36 12.83
N LYS A 174 -4.39 10.41 13.66
CA LYS A 174 -3.19 11.21 13.90
C LYS A 174 -2.00 10.38 14.38
N GLU A 175 -2.21 9.49 15.35
CA GLU A 175 -1.14 8.65 15.90
C GLU A 175 -0.57 7.70 14.84
N VAL A 176 -1.45 7.09 14.03
CA VAL A 176 -1.06 6.20 12.93
C VAL A 176 -0.28 6.97 11.85
N LEU A 177 -0.71 8.18 11.52
CA LEU A 177 -0.04 9.06 10.56
C LEU A 177 1.33 9.53 11.04
N ASP A 178 1.44 9.90 12.31
CA ASP A 178 2.70 10.32 12.91
C ASP A 178 3.69 9.15 12.98
N ALA A 179 3.26 7.97 13.42
CA ALA A 179 4.07 6.75 13.44
C ALA A 179 4.58 6.38 12.04
N TRP A 180 3.67 6.32 11.06
CA TRP A 180 4.04 6.06 9.66
C TRP A 180 5.06 7.07 9.12
N ARG A 181 4.90 8.36 9.43
CA ARG A 181 5.83 9.41 9.00
C ARG A 181 7.21 9.19 9.59
N ASP A 182 7.28 8.81 10.85
CA ASP A 182 8.55 8.63 11.56
C ASP A 182 9.26 7.34 11.11
N GLU A 183 8.52 6.24 10.93
CA GLU A 183 9.02 5.02 10.28
C GLU A 183 9.55 5.28 8.87
N LEU A 184 8.84 6.10 8.09
CA LEU A 184 9.26 6.47 6.73
C LEU A 184 10.57 7.27 6.75
N LYS A 185 10.70 8.24 7.66
CA LYS A 185 11.94 9.01 7.83
C LYS A 185 13.11 8.11 8.25
N GLU A 186 12.87 7.18 9.18
CA GLU A 186 13.86 6.21 9.61
C GLU A 186 14.31 5.33 8.44
N ALA A 187 13.36 4.75 7.69
CA ALA A 187 13.65 3.94 6.52
C ALA A 187 14.46 4.69 5.45
N PHE A 188 14.14 5.96 5.21
CA PHE A 188 14.90 6.81 4.29
C PHE A 188 16.29 7.15 4.83
N SER A 189 16.47 7.30 6.15
CA SER A 189 17.78 7.54 6.76
C SER A 189 18.71 6.32 6.72
N ALA A 190 18.14 5.11 6.63
CA ALA A 190 18.88 3.85 6.59
C ALA A 190 19.42 3.49 5.18
N GLN A 191 19.15 4.32 4.17
CA GLN A 191 19.55 4.11 2.78
C GLN A 191 20.12 5.40 2.16
N SER A 192 20.85 5.28 1.04
CA SER A 192 21.49 6.42 0.36
C SER A 192 21.10 6.57 -1.12
N ASP A 193 20.21 5.73 -1.63
CA ASP A 193 19.70 5.80 -3.01
C ASP A 193 18.73 6.97 -3.21
N PHE A 194 18.00 7.37 -2.17
CA PHE A 194 17.09 8.51 -2.14
C PHE A 194 17.47 9.51 -1.05
N VAL A 195 17.52 10.79 -1.39
CA VAL A 195 17.88 11.90 -0.50
C VAL A 195 16.82 13.01 -0.55
N ASP A 196 16.95 14.03 0.29
CA ASP A 196 16.05 15.18 0.34
C ASP A 196 14.56 14.80 0.49
N LEU A 197 14.29 13.86 1.40
CA LEU A 197 12.93 13.43 1.70
C LEU A 197 12.05 14.63 2.08
N CYS A 198 10.98 14.82 1.32
CA CYS A 198 9.97 15.85 1.54
C CYS A 198 8.61 15.19 1.71
N ILE A 199 7.96 15.46 2.84
CA ILE A 199 6.60 15.01 3.12
C ILE A 199 5.74 16.27 3.22
N SER A 200 4.76 16.39 2.34
CA SER A 200 3.85 17.52 2.27
C SER A 200 2.41 17.03 2.27
N SER A 201 1.48 17.92 2.62
CA SER A 201 0.05 17.62 2.51
C SER A 201 -0.76 18.85 2.14
N GLU A 202 -1.83 18.65 1.41
CA GLU A 202 -2.81 19.68 1.05
C GLU A 202 -4.23 19.13 1.17
N VAL A 203 -5.23 20.01 1.29
CA VAL A 203 -6.63 19.62 1.33
C VAL A 203 -7.28 19.95 -0.01
N VAL A 204 -7.88 18.96 -0.65
CA VAL A 204 -8.55 19.08 -1.94
C VAL A 204 -9.99 18.60 -1.84
N CYS A 205 -10.87 19.15 -2.69
CA CYS A 205 -12.24 18.66 -2.88
C CYS A 205 -12.40 18.33 -4.37
N LEU A 206 -12.70 17.07 -4.68
CA LEU A 206 -12.85 16.59 -6.05
C LEU A 206 -14.31 16.22 -6.33
N PRO A 207 -14.83 16.47 -7.55
CA PRO A 207 -16.20 16.13 -7.90
C PRO A 207 -16.43 14.62 -7.95
N ALA A 208 -15.38 13.83 -8.18
CA ALA A 208 -15.38 12.38 -8.14
C ALA A 208 -13.99 11.87 -7.76
N VAL A 209 -13.94 10.70 -7.13
CA VAL A 209 -12.71 10.00 -6.73
C VAL A 209 -12.80 8.58 -7.26
N ALA A 210 -11.81 8.15 -8.03
CA ALA A 210 -11.69 6.78 -8.51
C ALA A 210 -10.80 5.97 -7.56
N LEU A 211 -11.22 4.75 -7.25
CA LEU A 211 -10.56 3.82 -6.33
C LEU A 211 -10.22 2.50 -7.02
#